data_AF-A0A4R1IB52-F1
#
_entry.id   AF-A0A4R1IB52-F1
#
_cell.length_a   1.000
_cell.length_b   1.000
_cell.length_c   1.000
_cell.angle_alpha   90.00
_cell.angle_beta   90.00
_cell.angle_gamma   90.00
#
_symmetry.space_group_name_H-M   'P 1'
#
loop_
_entity.id
_entity.type
_entity.pdbx_description
1 polymer ?
#
loop_
_entity_poly.entity_id
_entity_poly.type
_entity_poly.pdbx_seq_one_letter_code
_entity_poly.pdbx_strand_id
1 'polypeptide(L)'
;MRSPPPTSHRPRIRAARSEERDAIIAGRAAALRPFLGRPPDGHGATLQRLLRAERRAAGSGVGYDAARHAALCRLLAEVEATPLPARPARHEKGRHPG
;
A
#
# COMPACT_ATOMS: atom_id res chain seq x y z
N MET A 1 29.17 43.12 -27.32
CA MET A 1 27.99 42.33 -27.74
C MET A 1 27.74 41.24 -26.70
N ARG A 2 26.59 41.24 -26.00
CA ARG A 2 26.24 40.22 -25.00
C ARG A 2 25.25 39.23 -25.62
N SER A 3 25.59 37.95 -25.63
CA SER A 3 24.71 36.87 -26.08
C SER A 3 23.56 36.65 -25.09
N PRO A 4 22.33 36.37 -25.53
CA PRO A 4 21.21 36.10 -24.64
C PRO A 4 21.38 34.75 -23.92
N PRO A 5 20.86 34.60 -22.68
CA PRO A 5 20.98 33.35 -21.94
C PRO A 5 20.11 32.24 -22.57
N PRO A 6 20.56 30.97 -22.52
CA PRO A 6 19.79 29.86 -23.06
C PRO A 6 18.53 29.63 -22.21
N THR A 7 17.36 29.85 -22.82
CA THR A 7 16.08 29.50 -22.22
C THR A 7 15.97 27.98 -22.19
N SER A 8 16.20 27.39 -21.01
CA SER A 8 15.99 25.97 -20.75
C SER A 8 14.50 25.65 -20.84
N HIS A 9 14.03 25.31 -22.04
CA HIS A 9 12.71 24.72 -22.27
C HIS A 9 12.71 23.30 -21.70
N ARG A 10 12.63 23.17 -20.38
CA ARG A 10 12.31 21.88 -19.77
C ARG A 10 10.89 21.49 -20.20
N PRO A 11 10.69 20.35 -20.85
CA PRO A 11 9.34 19.87 -21.15
C PRO A 11 8.62 19.66 -19.81
N ARG A 12 7.53 20.41 -19.61
CA ARG A 12 6.64 20.20 -18.47
C ARG A 12 5.98 18.84 -18.67
N ILE A 13 6.34 17.86 -17.83
CA ILE A 13 5.63 16.58 -17.75
C ILE A 13 4.20 16.91 -17.29
N ARG A 14 3.27 16.94 -18.24
CA ARG A 14 1.84 17.01 -17.92
C ARG A 14 1.44 15.61 -17.47
N ALA A 15 0.82 15.50 -16.30
CA ALA A 15 0.14 14.27 -15.92
C ALA A 15 -0.93 14.00 -16.96
N ALA A 16 -0.65 13.11 -17.92
CA ALA A 16 -1.68 12.57 -18.78
C ALA A 16 -2.71 11.91 -17.86
N ARG A 17 -3.98 12.27 -18.01
CA ARG A 17 -5.05 11.50 -17.37
C ARG A 17 -4.96 10.10 -17.96
N SER A 18 -4.34 9.22 -17.20
CA SER A 18 -4.21 7.82 -17.54
C SER A 18 -5.63 7.25 -17.49
N GLU A 19 -6.32 7.21 -18.62
CA GLU A 19 -7.49 6.34 -18.84
C GLU A 19 -7.06 4.86 -18.88
N GLU A 20 -5.99 4.50 -18.18
CA GLU A 20 -5.65 3.11 -17.95
C GLU A 20 -6.74 2.57 -17.03
N ARG A 21 -7.78 2.01 -17.69
CA ARG A 21 -8.96 1.40 -17.08
C ARG A 21 -8.51 0.67 -15.82
N ASP A 22 -9.14 0.92 -14.68
CA ASP A 22 -8.74 0.36 -13.38
C ASP A 22 -8.44 -1.15 -13.43
N ALA A 23 -9.10 -1.88 -14.34
CA ALA A 23 -8.81 -3.27 -14.68
C ALA A 23 -7.35 -3.57 -15.10
N ILE A 24 -6.72 -2.71 -15.90
CA ILE A 24 -5.32 -2.83 -16.34
C ILE A 24 -4.38 -2.58 -15.16
N ILE A 25 -4.66 -1.55 -14.36
CA ILE A 25 -3.89 -1.23 -13.15
C ILE A 25 -4.00 -2.40 -12.15
N ALA A 26 -5.21 -2.93 -11.95
CA ALA A 26 -5.45 -4.10 -11.11
C ALA A 26 -4.72 -5.35 -11.64
N GLY A 27 -4.71 -5.57 -12.96
CA GLY A 27 -3.98 -6.67 -13.60
C GLY A 27 -2.47 -6.58 -13.39
N ARG A 28 -1.90 -5.39 -13.55
CA ARG A 28 -0.47 -5.15 -13.27
C ARG A 28 -0.14 -5.29 -11.79
N ALA A 29 -0.97 -4.75 -10.91
CA ALA A 29 -0.80 -4.91 -9.47
C ALA A 29 -0.83 -6.38 -9.05
N ALA A 30 -1.75 -7.18 -9.62
CA ALA A 30 -1.81 -8.62 -9.38
C ALA A 30 -0.57 -9.37 -9.89
N ALA A 31 -0.06 -9.03 -11.08
CA ALA A 31 1.16 -9.62 -11.63
C ALA A 31 2.41 -9.30 -10.79
N LEU A 32 2.42 -8.15 -10.10
CA LEU A 32 3.51 -7.72 -9.24
C LEU A 32 3.43 -8.32 -7.82
N ARG A 33 2.25 -8.77 -7.36
CA ARG A 33 2.06 -9.34 -6.01
C ARG A 33 3.09 -10.41 -5.61
N PRO A 34 3.50 -11.36 -6.48
CA PRO A 34 4.52 -12.36 -6.13
C PRO A 34 5.90 -11.77 -5.84
N PHE A 35 6.22 -10.61 -6.44
CA PHE A 35 7.52 -9.94 -6.31
C PHE A 35 7.56 -8.91 -5.18
N LEU A 36 6.39 -8.42 -4.75
CA LEU A 36 6.28 -7.42 -3.69
C LEU A 36 6.53 -7.98 -2.28
N GLY A 37 6.77 -9.29 -2.16
CA GLY A 37 6.90 -9.97 -0.88
C GLY A 37 5.58 -10.00 -0.15
N ARG A 38 5.35 -11.06 0.64
CA ARG A 38 4.24 -11.05 1.59
C ARG A 38 4.43 -9.83 2.50
N PRO A 39 3.41 -8.97 2.72
CA PRO A 39 3.54 -7.93 3.72
C PRO A 39 3.94 -8.62 5.02
N PRO A 40 5.00 -8.13 5.71
CA PRO A 40 5.55 -8.84 6.85
C PRO A 40 4.42 -9.10 7.85
N ASP A 41 4.29 -10.36 8.25
CA ASP A 41 3.37 -10.79 9.30
C ASP A 41 3.63 -9.88 10.52
N GLY A 42 2.78 -8.86 10.72
CA GLY A 42 3.08 -7.75 11.62
C GLY A 42 2.67 -6.35 11.12
N HIS A 43 2.22 -6.22 9.86
CA HIS A 43 1.73 -4.94 9.34
C HIS A 43 0.55 -4.38 10.17
N GLY A 44 -0.43 -5.22 10.52
CA GLY A 44 -1.53 -4.84 11.42
C GLY A 44 -1.06 -4.42 12.82
N ALA A 45 -0.11 -5.14 13.41
CA ALA A 45 0.46 -4.78 14.71
C ALA A 45 1.19 -3.42 14.67
N THR A 46 1.86 -3.11 13.55
CA THR A 46 2.51 -1.81 13.34
C THR A 46 1.48 -0.69 13.22
N LEU A 47 0.43 -0.89 12.42
CA LEU A 47 -0.67 0.08 12.29
C LEU A 47 -1.37 0.35 13.63
N GLN A 48 -1.60 -0.69 14.44
CA GLN A 48 -2.16 -0.53 15.78
C GLN A 48 -1.23 0.27 16.72
N ARG A 49 0.10 0.06 16.65
CA ARG A 49 1.07 0.86 17.41
C ARG A 49 1.03 2.35 17.00
N LEU A 50 0.95 2.63 15.70
CA LEU A 50 0.85 3.99 15.17
C LEU A 50 -0.46 4.67 15.61
N LEU A 51 -1.59 3.96 15.54
CA LEU A 51 -2.88 4.47 16.04
C LEU A 51 -2.84 4.81 17.54
N ARG A 52 -2.18 3.97 18.35
CA ARG A 52 -2.02 4.26 19.79
C ARG A 52 -1.16 5.51 20.02
N ALA A 53 -0.08 5.69 19.27
CA ALA A 53 0.72 6.90 19.34
C ALA A 53 -0.10 8.14 18.94
N GLU A 54 -0.91 8.03 17.89
CA GLU A 54 -1.76 9.13 17.41
C GLU A 54 -2.83 9.53 18.44
N ARG A 55 -3.45 8.55 19.11
CA ARG A 55 -4.41 8.80 20.19
C ARG A 55 -3.77 9.48 21.40
N ARG A 56 -2.51 9.14 21.72
CA ARG A 56 -1.76 9.84 22.78
C ARG A 56 -1.42 11.26 22.38
N ALA A 57 -1.03 11.48 21.12
CA ALA A 57 -0.81 12.80 20.57
C ALA A 57 -2.07 13.67 20.71
N ALA A 58 -3.26 13.12 20.43
CA ALA A 58 -4.54 13.80 20.63
C ALA A 58 -4.79 14.22 22.09
N GLY A 59 -4.45 13.35 23.06
CA GLY A 59 -4.57 13.65 24.48
C GLY A 59 -3.58 14.70 25.00
N SER A 60 -2.39 14.78 24.39
CA SER A 60 -1.38 15.80 24.72
C SER A 60 -1.49 17.10 23.92
N GLY A 61 -2.31 17.12 22.86
CA GLY A 61 -2.47 18.25 21.94
C GLY A 61 -1.29 18.50 20.99
N VAL A 62 -0.18 17.78 21.12
CA VAL A 62 1.03 17.96 20.30
C VAL A 62 1.14 16.87 19.25
N GLY A 63 1.28 17.27 17.99
CA GLY A 63 1.59 16.37 16.89
C GLY A 63 0.44 15.49 16.40
N TYR A 64 -0.80 15.69 16.90
CA TYR A 64 -1.98 15.01 16.37
C TYR A 64 -2.35 15.51 14.97
N ASP A 65 -2.64 14.58 14.06
CA ASP A 65 -3.13 14.86 12.73
C ASP A 65 -4.36 13.98 12.43
N ALA A 66 -5.51 14.62 12.27
CA ALA A 66 -6.78 13.95 11.98
C ALA A 66 -6.77 13.20 10.63
N ALA A 67 -6.07 13.72 9.62
CA ALA A 67 -5.96 13.05 8.32
C ALA A 67 -5.10 11.79 8.43
N ARG A 68 -4.00 11.87 9.19
CA ARG A 68 -3.15 10.71 9.50
C ARG A 68 -3.91 9.66 10.31
N HIS A 69 -4.69 10.09 11.31
CA HIS A 69 -5.54 9.19 12.09
C HIS A 69 -6.55 8.45 11.22
N ALA A 70 -7.28 9.17 10.36
CA ALA A 70 -8.25 8.58 9.45
C ALA A 70 -7.61 7.64 8.42
N ALA A 71 -6.41 7.96 7.93
CA ALA A 71 -5.65 7.09 7.03
C ALA A 71 -5.25 5.77 7.72
N LEU A 72 -4.74 5.83 8.96
CA LEU A 72 -4.38 4.64 9.71
C LEU A 72 -5.58 3.74 10.02
N CYS A 73 -6.75 4.32 10.32
CA CYS A 73 -7.98 3.56 10.51
C CYS A 73 -8.42 2.82 9.23
N ARG A 74 -8.36 3.49 8.07
CA ARG A 74 -8.69 2.87 6.77
C ARG A 74 -7.72 1.73 6.43
N LEU A 75 -6.42 1.96 6.59
CA LEU A 75 -5.40 0.93 6.34
C LEU A 75 -5.57 -0.29 7.24
N LEU A 76 -5.95 -0.10 8.51
CA LEU A 76 -6.20 -1.21 9.42
C LEU A 76 -7.42 -2.03 8.97
N ALA A 77 -8.50 -1.36 8.57
CA ALA A 77 -9.69 -2.02 8.05
C ALA A 77 -9.42 -2.79 6.75
N GLU A 78 -8.58 -2.26 5.86
CA GLU A 78 -8.15 -2.95 4.63
C GLU A 78 -7.33 -4.21 4.94
N VAL A 79 -6.45 -4.16 5.95
CA VAL A 79 -5.68 -5.32 6.40
C VAL A 79 -6.58 -6.38 7.04
N GLU A 80 -7.57 -5.98 7.86
CA GLU A 80 -8.54 -6.90 8.48
C GLU A 80 -9.51 -7.49 7.45
N ALA A 81 -9.91 -6.72 6.44
CA ALA A 81 -10.81 -7.15 5.38
C ALA A 81 -10.13 -8.03 4.31
N THR A 82 -8.80 -8.15 4.31
CA THR A 82 -8.09 -9.05 3.40
C THR A 82 -8.06 -10.45 4.00
N PRO A 83 -8.90 -11.41 3.56
CA PRO A 83 -8.80 -12.77 4.02
C PRO A 83 -7.42 -13.31 3.65
N LEU A 84 -6.68 -13.80 4.64
CA LEU A 84 -5.49 -14.63 4.43
C LEU A 84 -5.88 -15.71 3.40
N PRO A 85 -5.13 -15.88 2.30
CA PRO A 85 -5.40 -17.01 1.41
C PRO A 85 -5.28 -18.27 2.27
N ALA A 86 -6.41 -18.98 2.40
CA ALA A 86 -6.48 -20.25 3.09
C ALA A 86 -5.28 -21.08 2.65
N ARG A 87 -4.46 -21.52 3.61
CA ARG A 87 -3.34 -22.42 3.34
C ARG A 87 -3.87 -23.52 2.42
N PRO A 88 -3.20 -23.82 1.28
CA PRO A 88 -3.66 -24.91 0.44
C PRO A 88 -3.79 -26.13 1.32
N ALA A 89 -5.02 -26.68 1.37
CA ALA A 89 -5.30 -27.92 2.05
C ALA A 89 -4.20 -28.90 1.63
N ARG A 90 -3.49 -29.46 2.62
CA ARG A 90 -2.48 -30.48 2.38
C ARG A 90 -3.18 -31.59 1.62
N HIS A 91 -2.97 -31.65 0.31
CA HIS A 91 -3.35 -32.81 -0.49
C HIS A 91 -2.49 -33.96 0.04
N GLU A 92 -3.07 -34.71 0.96
CA GLU A 92 -2.56 -35.98 1.45
C GLU A 92 -2.56 -36.92 0.24
N LYS A 93 -1.45 -36.89 -0.51
CA LYS A 93 -1.25 -37.77 -1.66
C LYS A 93 -1.10 -39.18 -1.13
N GLY A 94 -2.11 -40.00 -1.42
CA GLY A 94 -1.95 -41.40 -1.79
C GLY A 94 -1.35 -42.30 -0.73
N ARG A 95 -2.17 -42.77 0.21
CA ARG A 95 -1.94 -44.07 0.84
C ARG A 95 -2.35 -45.14 -0.18
N HIS A 96 -1.38 -45.63 -0.97
CA HIS A 96 -1.57 -46.84 -1.76
C HIS A 96 -1.63 -48.04 -0.80
N PRO A 97 -2.66 -48.91 -0.87
CA PRO A 97 -2.56 -50.25 -0.31
C PRO A 97 -1.68 -51.10 -1.23
N GLY A 98 -0.59 -51.61 -0.67
CA GLY A 98 0.14 -52.77 -1.18
C GLY A 98 -0.22 -53.99 -0.34
#